data_AF-A0A1I1W940-F1
#
_entry.id   AF-A0A1I1W940-F1
#
_cell.length_a   1.000
_cell.length_b   1.000
_cell.length_c   1.000
_cell.angle_alpha   90.00
_cell.angle_beta   90.00
_cell.angle_gamma   90.00
#
_symmetry.space_group_name_H-M   'P 1'
#
loop_
_entity.id
_entity.type
_entity.pdbx_description
1 polymer ?
#
loop_
_entity_poly.entity_id
_entity_poly.type
_entity_poly.pdbx_seq_one_letter_code
_entity_poly.pdbx_strand_id
1 'polypeptide(L)'
;MKSIVFDMKNIFILLVLFLSVTVIHSQQNKTKKTIIKPAVSNTASAQKKRIEAIKIKGNFYDVYEVFEKKLMSQQTPQDTLIWYDFTFKNTMGSAYYKESQKYATIKGKIAREGFYKVKNDTLVVTVNYYDPYHGGRLIDYYVPDKKGYLREVKSEMKGIDTDTVSDRYIKTERMKAP
;
A
#
# COMPACT_ATOMS: atom_id res chain seq x y z
N MET A 1 -40.19 -15.52 -58.60
CA MET A 1 -38.80 -15.00 -58.48
C MET A 1 -38.88 -13.47 -58.49
N LYS A 2 -38.54 -12.80 -57.39
CA LYS A 2 -38.51 -11.32 -57.32
C LYS A 2 -37.06 -10.86 -57.34
N SER A 3 -36.70 -10.14 -58.39
CA SER A 3 -35.41 -9.45 -58.53
C SER A 3 -35.39 -8.25 -57.58
N ILE A 4 -34.34 -8.14 -56.75
CA ILE A 4 -34.11 -6.98 -55.88
C ILE A 4 -33.27 -5.99 -56.69
N VAL A 5 -33.91 -4.89 -57.10
CA VAL A 5 -33.24 -3.73 -57.69
C VAL A 5 -32.88 -2.81 -56.52
N PHE A 6 -31.58 -2.59 -56.30
CA PHE A 6 -31.09 -1.64 -55.30
C PHE A 6 -31.11 -0.22 -55.87
N ASP A 7 -32.00 0.62 -55.34
CA ASP A 7 -32.06 2.05 -55.63
C ASP A 7 -30.79 2.77 -55.16
N MET A 8 -30.21 3.60 -56.04
CA MET A 8 -28.96 4.34 -55.83
C MET A 8 -28.97 5.26 -54.59
N LYS A 9 -30.17 5.56 -54.07
CA LYS A 9 -30.41 6.37 -52.87
C LYS A 9 -30.10 5.63 -51.56
N ASN A 10 -30.22 4.30 -51.55
CA ASN A 10 -29.94 3.46 -50.36
C ASN A 10 -28.47 3.12 -50.19
N ILE A 11 -27.66 3.25 -51.25
CA ILE A 11 -26.20 3.09 -51.20
C ILE A 11 -25.55 4.33 -50.56
N PHE A 12 -26.12 5.51 -50.78
CA PHE A 12 -25.59 6.77 -50.27
C PHE A 12 -25.70 6.90 -48.75
N ILE A 13 -26.74 6.32 -48.14
CA ILE A 13 -26.94 6.31 -46.68
C ILE A 13 -25.96 5.36 -45.98
N LEU A 14 -25.55 4.28 -46.65
CA LEU A 14 -24.57 3.33 -46.10
C LEU A 14 -23.15 3.92 -46.02
N LEU A 15 -22.82 4.88 -46.89
CA LEU A 15 -21.48 5.47 -46.99
C LEU A 15 -21.24 6.57 -45.94
N VAL A 16 -22.29 7.26 -45.48
CA VAL A 16 -22.21 8.29 -44.43
C VAL A 16 -22.01 7.68 -43.03
N LEU A 17 -22.47 6.45 -42.81
CA LEU A 17 -22.30 5.74 -41.52
C LEU A 17 -20.86 5.25 -41.26
N PHE A 18 -20.01 5.21 -42.29
CA PHE A 18 -18.62 4.76 -42.15
C PHE A 18 -17.61 5.88 -41.86
N LEU A 19 -18.00 7.15 -41.95
CA LEU A 19 -17.09 8.30 -41.82
C LEU A 19 -17.01 8.88 -40.40
N SER A 20 -17.79 8.39 -39.43
CA SER A 20 -17.79 8.91 -38.05
C SER A 20 -16.83 8.19 -37.09
N VAL A 21 -15.93 7.31 -37.59
CA VAL A 21 -15.03 6.52 -36.72
C VAL A 21 -13.56 6.86 -36.98
N THR A 22 -13.17 8.14 -36.95
CA THR A 22 -11.76 8.51 -36.82
C THR A 22 -11.59 9.83 -36.06
N VAL A 23 -11.88 9.83 -34.76
CA VAL A 23 -11.29 10.83 -33.85
C VAL A 23 -10.15 10.19 -33.09
N ILE A 24 -8.95 10.49 -33.58
CA ILE A 24 -7.65 10.22 -33.00
C ILE A 24 -7.65 10.69 -31.54
N HIS A 25 -7.56 9.75 -30.61
CA HIS A 25 -7.09 10.02 -29.25
C HIS A 25 -5.75 9.32 -29.06
N SER A 26 -4.68 10.06 -29.32
CA SER A 26 -3.32 9.74 -28.88
C SER A 26 -3.32 9.67 -27.35
N GLN A 27 -3.60 8.48 -26.81
CA GLN A 27 -3.47 8.23 -25.40
C GLN A 27 -2.00 7.87 -25.16
N GLN A 28 -1.25 8.82 -24.57
CA GLN A 28 0.10 8.58 -24.10
C GLN A 28 0.13 7.30 -23.27
N ASN A 29 0.82 6.27 -23.77
CA ASN A 29 1.14 5.08 -23.03
C ASN A 29 2.03 5.48 -21.84
N LYS A 30 1.39 5.80 -20.70
CA LYS A 30 2.08 5.80 -19.42
C LYS A 30 2.50 4.37 -19.17
N THR A 31 3.79 4.09 -19.30
CA THR A 31 4.42 2.84 -18.92
C THR A 31 4.03 2.55 -17.47
N LYS A 32 3.02 1.69 -17.27
CA LYS A 32 2.73 1.17 -15.95
C LYS A 32 3.96 0.36 -15.56
N LYS A 33 4.70 0.82 -14.55
CA LYS A 33 5.57 -0.08 -13.80
C LYS A 33 4.70 -1.26 -13.39
N THR A 34 4.97 -2.43 -13.96
CA THR A 34 4.39 -3.69 -13.51
C THR A 34 4.82 -3.87 -12.07
N ILE A 35 3.98 -3.45 -11.13
CA ILE A 35 4.08 -3.93 -9.76
C ILE A 35 3.78 -5.42 -9.88
N ILE A 36 4.82 -6.23 -9.74
CA ILE A 36 4.69 -7.68 -9.67
C ILE A 36 3.73 -7.94 -8.51
N LYS A 37 2.47 -8.27 -8.83
CA LYS A 37 1.54 -8.80 -7.85
C LYS A 37 1.99 -10.23 -7.59
N PRO A 38 2.46 -10.57 -6.38
CA PRO A 38 2.88 -11.94 -6.09
C PRO A 38 1.71 -12.89 -6.31
N ALA A 39 1.99 -14.00 -7.00
CA ALA A 39 1.01 -15.05 -7.29
C ALA A 39 0.38 -15.57 -5.99
N VAL A 40 -0.94 -15.69 -6.01
CA VAL A 40 -1.76 -16.06 -4.85
C VAL A 40 -1.62 -17.58 -4.61
N SER A 41 -0.65 -17.98 -3.79
CA SER A 41 -0.66 -19.31 -3.16
C SER A 41 -1.62 -19.32 -1.97
N ASN A 42 -2.60 -20.22 -1.94
CA ASN A 42 -3.60 -20.35 -0.86
C ASN A 42 -3.05 -20.91 0.46
N THR A 43 -1.73 -21.05 0.58
CA THR A 43 -1.01 -21.39 1.81
C THR A 43 0.15 -20.41 1.96
N ALA A 44 -0.11 -19.25 2.58
CA ALA A 44 0.90 -18.20 2.68
C ALA A 44 1.61 -18.24 4.03
N SER A 45 2.70 -19.01 4.07
CA SER A 45 3.82 -18.73 4.96
C SER A 45 4.31 -17.29 4.69
N ALA A 46 4.53 -16.52 5.76
CA ALA A 46 5.01 -15.15 5.64
C ALA A 46 6.32 -15.13 4.83
N GLN A 47 6.37 -14.35 3.75
CA GLN A 47 7.60 -14.22 2.96
C GLN A 47 8.45 -13.13 3.60
N LYS A 48 9.68 -13.47 4.03
CA LYS A 48 10.62 -12.51 4.60
C LYS A 48 11.72 -12.17 3.60
N LYS A 49 12.01 -10.88 3.42
CA LYS A 49 13.10 -10.38 2.59
C LYS A 49 13.93 -9.38 3.39
N ARG A 50 15.23 -9.66 3.57
CA ARG A 50 16.16 -8.69 4.16
C ARG A 50 16.30 -7.49 3.24
N ILE A 51 16.17 -6.29 3.78
CA ILE A 51 16.26 -5.03 3.02
C ILE A 51 17.51 -4.21 3.35
N GLU A 52 17.96 -4.22 4.61
CA GLU A 52 19.18 -3.54 5.01
C GLU A 52 19.66 -4.02 6.40
N ALA A 53 20.77 -3.46 6.86
CA ALA A 53 21.21 -3.53 8.25
C ALA A 53 21.41 -2.12 8.79
N ILE A 54 20.93 -1.89 10.01
CA ILE A 54 21.02 -0.60 10.70
C ILE A 54 21.82 -0.74 11.99
N LYS A 55 22.40 0.36 12.45
CA LYS A 55 23.14 0.44 13.72
C LYS A 55 22.47 1.45 14.64
N ILE A 56 22.22 1.05 15.89
CA ILE A 56 21.60 1.88 16.92
C ILE A 56 22.37 1.68 18.23
N LYS A 57 22.99 2.75 18.76
CA LYS A 57 23.75 2.72 20.02
C LYS A 57 24.77 1.57 20.08
N GLY A 58 25.49 1.34 18.98
CA GLY A 58 26.48 0.26 18.87
C GLY A 58 25.93 -1.12 18.50
N ASN A 59 24.62 -1.35 18.62
CA ASN A 59 23.98 -2.63 18.27
C ASN A 59 23.61 -2.67 16.79
N PHE A 60 23.78 -3.83 16.15
CA PHE A 60 23.44 -4.07 14.75
C PHE A 60 22.12 -4.83 14.64
N TYR A 61 21.24 -4.38 13.75
CA TYR A 61 19.95 -4.97 13.48
C TYR A 61 19.81 -5.21 11.99
N ASP A 62 19.38 -6.39 11.60
CA ASP A 62 18.93 -6.63 10.23
C ASP A 62 17.46 -6.24 10.13
N VAL A 63 17.09 -5.56 9.04
CA VAL A 63 15.71 -5.18 8.77
C VAL A 63 15.17 -6.05 7.65
N TYR A 64 14.02 -6.65 7.90
CA TYR A 64 13.30 -7.47 6.93
C TYR A 64 11.96 -6.83 6.59
N GLU A 65 11.56 -6.93 5.33
CA GLU A 65 10.18 -6.81 4.92
C GLU A 65 9.52 -8.17 5.00
N VAL A 66 8.40 -8.24 5.71
CA VAL A 66 7.62 -9.45 5.86
C VAL A 66 6.27 -9.22 5.22
N PHE A 67 5.95 -10.08 4.27
CA PHE A 67 4.66 -10.10 3.60
C PHE A 67 3.79 -11.13 4.30
N GLU A 68 2.66 -10.69 4.85
CA GLU A 68 1.69 -11.58 5.47
C GLU A 68 0.34 -11.48 4.75
N LYS A 69 -0.40 -12.58 4.74
CA LYS A 69 -1.78 -12.63 4.23
C LYS A 69 -2.83 -12.58 5.33
N LYS A 70 -2.45 -12.27 6.57
CA LYS A 70 -3.42 -12.24 7.66
C LYS A 70 -4.41 -11.12 7.39
N LEU A 71 -5.65 -11.53 7.15
CA LEU A 71 -6.75 -10.61 6.92
C LEU A 71 -7.02 -9.89 8.25
N MET A 72 -6.75 -8.59 8.31
CA MET A 72 -7.48 -7.74 9.25
C MET A 72 -8.97 -7.90 8.95
N SER A 73 -9.84 -7.68 9.94
CA SER A 73 -11.29 -7.94 9.83
C SER A 73 -11.98 -7.31 8.61
N GLN A 74 -11.36 -6.30 7.99
CA GLN A 74 -11.88 -5.56 6.84
C GLN A 74 -11.14 -5.82 5.53
N GLN A 75 -10.01 -6.53 5.54
CA GLN A 75 -9.20 -6.81 4.34
C GLN A 75 -9.86 -7.88 3.46
N THR A 76 -9.65 -7.79 2.14
CA THR A 76 -10.00 -8.83 1.17
C THR A 76 -8.77 -9.66 0.80
N PRO A 77 -8.92 -10.83 0.17
CA PRO A 77 -7.76 -11.64 -0.27
C PRO A 77 -6.81 -10.94 -1.26
N GLN A 78 -7.25 -9.83 -1.86
CA GLN A 78 -6.44 -9.01 -2.78
C GLN A 78 -5.69 -7.89 -2.07
N ASP A 79 -5.96 -7.67 -0.79
CA ASP A 79 -5.27 -6.67 0.00
C ASP A 79 -3.86 -7.12 0.38
N THR A 80 -2.99 -6.15 0.59
CA THR A 80 -1.58 -6.35 0.92
C THR A 80 -1.35 -5.95 2.37
N LEU A 81 -0.55 -6.74 3.10
CA LEU A 81 0.00 -6.38 4.40
C LEU A 81 1.52 -6.62 4.38
N ILE A 82 2.28 -5.58 4.69
CA ILE A 82 3.74 -5.60 4.80
C ILE A 82 4.13 -4.92 6.10
N TRP A 83 5.00 -5.55 6.87
CA TRP A 83 5.63 -4.93 8.03
C TRP A 83 7.15 -5.03 7.98
N TYR A 84 7.78 -4.14 8.75
CA TYR A 84 9.18 -4.19 9.09
C TYR A 84 9.39 -5.13 10.28
N ASP A 85 10.37 -6.02 10.16
CA ASP A 85 10.85 -6.89 11.22
C ASP A 85 12.33 -6.57 11.46
N PHE A 86 12.64 -6.05 12.65
CA PHE A 86 14.01 -5.71 13.06
C PHE A 86 14.57 -6.87 13.86
N THR A 87 15.52 -7.65 13.34
CA THR A 87 16.09 -8.78 14.08
C THR A 87 17.44 -8.42 14.69
N PHE A 88 17.73 -8.95 15.87
CA PHE A 88 18.99 -8.71 16.59
C PHE A 88 19.70 -10.04 16.86
N LYS A 89 21.03 -10.11 16.70
CA LYS A 89 21.83 -11.33 16.99
C LYS A 89 21.29 -12.62 16.36
N ASN A 90 20.81 -12.56 15.11
CA ASN A 90 20.22 -13.71 14.40
C ASN A 90 19.03 -14.36 15.13
N THR A 91 18.31 -13.63 15.99
CA THR A 91 17.07 -14.12 16.57
C THR A 91 16.04 -14.32 15.46
N MET A 92 15.34 -15.46 15.47
CA MET A 92 14.23 -15.72 14.53
C MET A 92 13.01 -14.80 14.79
N GLY A 93 13.00 -14.07 15.91
CA GLY A 93 11.96 -13.12 16.30
C GLY A 93 12.42 -11.67 16.22
N SER A 94 11.44 -10.77 16.10
CA SER A 94 11.68 -9.34 16.10
C SER A 94 12.29 -8.88 17.42
N ALA A 95 13.27 -7.98 17.34
CA ALA A 95 13.89 -7.29 18.45
C ALA A 95 12.93 -6.28 19.11
N TYR A 96 11.71 -6.12 18.58
CA TYR A 96 10.68 -5.20 19.03
C TYR A 96 9.30 -5.90 19.04
N TYR A 97 8.48 -5.63 20.06
CA TYR A 97 7.28 -6.43 20.36
C TYR A 97 6.01 -6.05 19.59
N LYS A 98 5.92 -4.87 18.97
CA LYS A 98 4.74 -4.49 18.17
C LYS A 98 5.01 -4.82 16.68
N GLU A 99 4.02 -4.67 15.82
CA GLU A 99 4.19 -4.81 14.37
C GLU A 99 4.49 -3.43 13.77
N SER A 100 5.65 -3.24 13.12
CA SER A 100 5.99 -1.97 12.45
C SER A 100 5.43 -1.97 11.04
N GLN A 101 4.14 -1.64 10.89
CA GLN A 101 3.47 -1.69 9.59
C GLN A 101 4.16 -0.78 8.57
N LYS A 102 4.67 -1.36 7.48
CA LYS A 102 5.21 -0.62 6.33
C LYS A 102 4.08 -0.20 5.39
N TYR A 103 3.18 -1.11 5.09
CA TYR A 103 2.17 -0.88 4.08
C TYR A 103 0.98 -1.81 4.30
N ALA A 104 -0.23 -1.26 4.28
CA ALA A 104 -1.44 -2.08 4.26
C ALA A 104 -2.50 -1.46 3.35
N THR A 105 -3.24 -2.30 2.64
CA THR A 105 -4.45 -1.89 1.90
C THR A 105 -5.71 -2.49 2.50
N ILE A 106 -6.84 -1.81 2.32
CA ILE A 106 -8.18 -2.36 2.52
C ILE A 106 -9.00 -2.03 1.28
N LYS A 107 -9.62 -3.04 0.66
CA LYS A 107 -10.39 -2.93 -0.59
C LYS A 107 -9.59 -2.22 -1.70
N GLY A 108 -8.29 -2.50 -1.79
CA GLY A 108 -7.38 -1.93 -2.79
C GLY A 108 -6.96 -0.46 -2.57
N LYS A 109 -7.43 0.19 -1.49
CA LYS A 109 -6.98 1.53 -1.08
C LYS A 109 -5.98 1.44 0.06
N ILE A 110 -5.04 2.38 0.13
CA ILE A 110 -4.00 2.44 1.16
C ILE A 110 -4.64 2.81 2.50
N ALA A 111 -4.53 1.90 3.47
CA ALA A 111 -5.00 2.05 4.84
C ALA A 111 -3.87 2.39 5.81
N ARG A 112 -2.64 1.94 5.51
CA ARG A 112 -1.46 2.17 6.35
C ARG A 112 -0.24 2.40 5.45
N GLU A 113 0.58 3.38 5.80
CA GLU A 113 1.90 3.61 5.23
C GLU A 113 2.85 3.98 6.34
N GLY A 114 3.85 3.15 6.56
CA GLY A 114 4.89 3.40 7.52
C GLY A 114 6.28 3.39 6.91
N PHE A 115 7.18 4.03 7.63
CA PHE A 115 8.59 4.12 7.35
C PHE A 115 9.34 4.22 8.67
N TYR A 116 10.62 3.90 8.65
CA TYR A 116 11.49 4.13 9.80
C TYR A 116 12.71 4.96 9.40
N LYS A 117 13.37 5.52 10.41
CA LYS A 117 14.70 6.10 10.30
C LYS A 117 15.44 5.96 11.61
N VAL A 118 16.77 5.93 11.53
CA VAL A 118 17.62 6.05 12.73
C VAL A 118 18.05 7.51 12.86
N LYS A 119 17.83 8.11 14.03
CA LYS A 119 18.27 9.47 14.37
C LYS A 119 18.78 9.49 15.81
N ASN A 120 20.00 9.98 16.03
CA ASN A 120 20.61 10.13 17.36
C ASN A 120 20.49 8.84 18.19
N ASP A 121 20.97 7.72 17.65
CA ASP A 121 20.89 6.40 18.31
C ASP A 121 19.48 5.98 18.75
N THR A 122 18.47 6.48 18.05
CA THR A 122 17.06 6.15 18.28
C THR A 122 16.45 5.70 16.97
N LEU A 123 15.78 4.55 16.98
CA LEU A 123 14.92 4.14 15.88
C LEU A 123 13.60 4.89 16.00
N VAL A 124 13.24 5.62 14.95
CA VAL A 124 11.97 6.32 14.85
C VAL A 124 11.13 5.62 13.80
N VAL A 125 10.02 5.01 14.22
CA VAL A 125 9.04 4.39 13.35
C VAL A 125 7.86 5.33 13.22
N THR A 126 7.42 5.60 12.00
CA THR A 126 6.24 6.41 11.73
C THR A 126 5.25 5.59 10.93
N VAL A 127 4.00 5.56 11.35
CA VAL A 127 2.90 4.92 10.62
C VAL A 127 1.80 5.94 10.44
N ASN A 128 1.55 6.31 9.19
CA ASN A 128 0.31 6.97 8.81
C ASN A 128 -0.76 5.90 8.66
N TYR A 129 -1.88 6.12 9.32
CA TYR A 129 -3.02 5.26 9.23
C TYR A 129 -4.26 6.04 8.80
N TYR A 130 -5.01 5.42 7.92
CA TYR A 130 -6.21 5.94 7.30
C TYR A 130 -7.27 4.86 7.42
N ASP A 131 -8.30 5.15 8.18
CA ASP A 131 -9.48 4.30 8.28
C ASP A 131 -10.73 5.10 7.90
N PRO A 132 -11.87 4.43 7.70
CA PRO A 132 -13.11 5.10 7.31
C PRO A 132 -13.60 6.18 8.28
N TYR A 133 -13.04 6.28 9.48
CA TYR A 133 -13.47 7.15 10.57
C TYR A 133 -12.38 8.16 11.02
N HIS A 134 -11.10 7.82 10.86
CA HIS A 134 -9.99 8.61 11.35
C HIS A 134 -8.77 8.54 10.42
N GLY A 135 -8.03 9.66 10.36
CA GLY A 135 -6.67 9.70 9.84
C GLY A 135 -5.71 10.13 10.94
N GLY A 136 -4.61 9.40 11.10
CA GLY A 136 -3.61 9.76 12.08
C GLY A 136 -2.21 9.25 11.76
N ARG A 137 -1.25 9.84 12.45
CA ARG A 137 0.17 9.53 12.36
C ARG A 137 0.65 9.12 13.73
N LEU A 138 1.02 7.85 13.86
CA LEU A 138 1.73 7.33 15.02
C LEU A 138 3.24 7.48 14.79
N ILE A 139 3.96 7.98 15.79
CA ILE A 139 5.41 8.11 15.77
C ILE A 139 5.96 7.49 17.05
N ASP A 140 6.61 6.34 16.92
CA ASP A 140 7.18 5.61 18.03
C ASP A 140 8.70 5.68 18.00
N TYR A 141 9.30 5.82 19.17
CA TYR A 141 10.74 5.98 19.36
C TYR A 141 11.27 4.80 20.17
N TYR A 142 12.28 4.12 19.65
CA TYR A 142 12.88 2.94 20.26
C TYR A 142 14.37 3.14 20.47
N VAL A 143 14.86 2.68 21.62
CA VAL A 143 16.28 2.58 21.92
C VAL A 143 16.62 1.17 22.40
N PRO A 144 17.85 0.69 22.19
CA PRO A 144 18.28 -0.60 22.71
C PRO A 144 18.30 -0.61 24.24
N ASP A 145 17.79 -1.68 24.84
CA ASP A 145 17.98 -2.00 26.24
C ASP A 145 19.38 -2.57 26.51
N LYS A 146 19.66 -2.97 27.76
CA LYS A 146 20.97 -3.54 28.13
C LYS A 146 21.30 -4.85 27.39
N LYS A 147 20.28 -5.57 26.91
CA LYS A 147 20.42 -6.84 26.19
C LYS A 147 20.51 -6.62 24.67
N GLY A 148 20.18 -5.42 24.19
CA GLY A 148 20.15 -5.03 22.78
C GLY A 148 18.75 -5.09 22.15
N TYR A 149 17.69 -5.37 22.91
CA TYR A 149 16.31 -5.34 22.41
C TYR A 149 15.79 -3.92 22.30
N LEU A 150 14.97 -3.65 21.29
CA LEU A 150 14.41 -2.33 21.04
C LEU A 150 13.22 -2.09 21.98
N ARG A 151 13.40 -1.14 22.91
CA ARG A 151 12.38 -0.72 23.87
C ARG A 151 11.81 0.64 23.49
N GLU A 152 10.48 0.74 23.51
CA GLU A 152 9.79 2.01 23.31
C GLU A 152 10.13 2.99 24.45
N VAL A 153 10.49 4.22 24.09
CA VAL A 153 10.78 5.30 25.03
C VAL A 153 9.82 6.48 24.88
N LYS A 154 9.14 6.57 23.74
CA LYS A 154 8.19 7.62 23.45
C LYS A 154 7.24 7.16 22.34
N SER A 155 5.99 7.57 22.45
CA SER A 155 4.97 7.41 21.41
C SER A 155 4.23 8.75 21.26
N GLU A 156 4.09 9.23 20.03
CA GLU A 156 3.31 10.42 19.69
C GLU A 156 2.23 10.06 18.69
N MET A 157 1.07 10.71 18.82
CA MET A 157 -0.03 10.60 17.88
C MET A 157 -0.38 12.00 17.36
N LYS A 158 -0.49 12.14 16.04
CA LYS A 158 -0.86 13.39 15.37
C LYS A 158 -2.01 13.15 14.43
N GLY A 159 -2.97 14.08 14.36
CA GLY A 159 -4.02 14.02 13.35
C GLY A 159 -3.43 14.19 11.95
N ILE A 160 -4.03 13.52 10.96
CA ILE A 160 -3.79 13.81 9.55
C ILE A 160 -5.08 14.40 8.98
N ASP A 161 -4.96 15.53 8.28
CA ASP A 161 -6.06 16.08 7.51
C ASP A 161 -6.35 15.15 6.32
N THR A 162 -7.41 14.36 6.45
CA THR A 162 -7.84 13.37 5.46
C THR A 162 -8.48 13.99 4.23
N ASP A 163 -8.84 15.27 4.23
CA ASP A 163 -9.35 15.94 3.04
C ASP A 163 -8.22 16.24 2.04
N THR A 164 -6.99 16.39 2.55
CA THR A 164 -5.79 16.67 1.74
C THR A 164 -5.14 15.43 1.14
N VAL A 165 -5.56 14.23 1.52
CA VAL A 165 -4.99 12.98 1.02
C VAL A 165 -5.56 12.62 -0.36
N SER A 166 -4.77 11.95 -1.20
CA SER A 166 -5.24 11.53 -2.53
C SER A 166 -6.20 10.34 -2.46
N ASP A 167 -6.97 10.10 -3.53
CA ASP A 167 -8.00 9.04 -3.56
C ASP A 167 -7.44 7.61 -3.52
N ARG A 168 -6.11 7.45 -3.62
CA ARG A 168 -5.44 6.17 -3.41
C ARG A 168 -5.52 5.72 -1.94
N TYR A 169 -5.76 6.64 -1.02
CA TYR A 169 -5.94 6.37 0.40
C TYR A 169 -7.40 6.14 0.75
N ILE A 170 -7.62 5.39 1.83
CA ILE A 170 -8.94 5.34 2.45
C ILE A 170 -9.20 6.71 3.05
N LYS A 171 -10.23 7.39 2.55
CA LYS A 171 -10.70 8.63 3.14
C LYS A 171 -11.75 8.30 4.17
N THR A 172 -11.72 9.05 5.26
CA THR A 172 -12.83 9.11 6.19
C THR A 172 -14.03 9.66 5.44
N GLU A 173 -15.16 8.95 5.46
CA GLU A 173 -16.41 9.54 5.00
C GLU A 173 -16.83 10.52 6.10
N ARG A 174 -16.91 11.81 5.77
CA ARG A 174 -17.52 12.78 6.69
C ARG A 174 -18.93 12.28 6.95
N MET A 175 -19.22 11.85 8.19
CA MET A 175 -20.59 11.58 8.58
C MET A 175 -21.37 12.85 8.30
N LYS A 176 -22.32 12.78 7.35
CA LYS A 176 -23.33 13.83 7.26
C LYS A 176 -24.04 13.82 8.61
N ALA A 177 -24.01 14.96 9.29
CA ALA A 177 -24.89 15.15 10.44
C ALA A 177 -26.33 14.85 9.98
N PRO A 178 -27.14 14.16 10.79
CA PRO A 178 -28.53 13.85 10.45
C PRO A 178 -29.33 15.10 10.12
#